data_AF-A0A4D7QR88-F1
#
_entry.id   AF-A0A4D7QR88-F1
#
_cell.length_a   1.000
_cell.length_b   1.000
_cell.length_c   1.000
_cell.angle_alpha   90.00
_cell.angle_beta   90.00
_cell.angle_gamma   90.00
#
_symmetry.space_group_name_H-M   'P 1'
#
loop_
_entity.id
_entity.type
_entity.pdbx_description
1 polymer ?
#
loop_
_entity_poly.entity_id
_entity_poly.type
_entity_poly.pdbx_seq_one_letter_code
_entity_poly.pdbx_strand_id
1 'polypeptide(L)'
;MARLSKPPFICLVAALCLCPTLAWAQWDIQHVPATPQSSASLEISYRSSGERLSIVCSHGIGLVSFSPGYRMLPSTLLVEGIYRVDAEPPRPLRWRISGNLALVAAPDTQRLLSDLTGATKVFFSFAGVEQTYDLTPLRQRSELIHEACNIE
;
A
#
# COMPACT_ATOMS: atom_id res chain seq x y z
N MET A 1 -47.60 39.22 -32.28
CA MET A 1 -46.98 38.72 -33.53
C MET A 1 -45.47 38.86 -33.43
N ALA A 2 -44.74 37.84 -33.84
CA ALA A 2 -43.31 37.60 -33.60
C ALA A 2 -42.38 38.44 -34.50
N ARG A 3 -41.15 38.69 -34.03
CA ARG A 3 -39.92 38.10 -34.62
C ARG A 3 -38.65 38.37 -33.79
N LEU A 4 -37.98 37.26 -33.48
CA LEU A 4 -36.59 37.11 -33.05
C LEU A 4 -35.58 37.79 -34.01
N SER A 5 -34.50 38.34 -33.46
CA SER A 5 -33.17 38.25 -34.08
C SER A 5 -32.11 37.96 -33.01
N LYS A 6 -31.45 36.81 -33.17
CA LYS A 6 -30.52 36.17 -32.22
C LYS A 6 -29.13 36.86 -32.17
N PRO A 7 -28.42 36.80 -31.04
CA PRO A 7 -27.02 37.24 -30.92
C PRO A 7 -26.04 36.21 -31.51
N PRO A 8 -24.80 36.62 -31.87
CA PRO A 8 -23.77 35.70 -32.36
C PRO A 8 -23.26 34.79 -31.24
N PHE A 9 -23.26 33.49 -31.54
CA PHE A 9 -22.69 32.42 -30.74
C PHE A 9 -21.18 32.66 -30.55
N ILE A 10 -20.77 33.03 -29.35
CA ILE A 10 -19.39 32.89 -28.89
C ILE A 10 -19.25 31.43 -28.43
N CYS A 11 -18.61 30.60 -29.27
CA CYS A 11 -18.18 29.25 -28.89
C CYS A 11 -17.12 29.37 -27.79
N LEU A 12 -17.58 29.38 -26.54
CA LEU A 12 -16.75 29.16 -25.35
C LEU A 12 -16.38 27.68 -25.34
N VAL A 13 -15.28 27.34 -26.00
CA VAL A 13 -14.61 26.04 -25.82
C VAL A 13 -14.06 26.05 -24.41
N ALA A 14 -14.87 25.59 -23.47
CA ALA A 14 -14.41 25.23 -22.14
C ALA A 14 -13.36 24.13 -22.32
N ALA A 15 -12.10 24.51 -22.19
CA ALA A 15 -11.03 23.57 -21.93
C ALA A 15 -11.36 22.90 -20.58
N LEU A 16 -12.06 21.77 -20.66
CA LEU A 16 -12.05 20.78 -19.60
C LEU A 16 -10.60 20.37 -19.44
N CYS A 17 -9.91 21.01 -18.49
CA CYS A 17 -8.71 20.49 -17.88
C CYS A 17 -9.07 19.10 -17.36
N LEU A 18 -8.83 18.09 -18.19
CA LEU A 18 -8.46 16.76 -17.76
C LEU A 18 -7.16 16.94 -16.99
N CYS A 19 -7.25 17.39 -15.73
CA CYS A 19 -6.18 17.11 -14.78
C CYS A 19 -6.11 15.59 -14.76
N PRO A 20 -5.04 14.94 -15.25
CA PRO A 20 -4.78 13.61 -14.77
C PRO A 20 -4.71 13.79 -13.25
N THR A 21 -5.57 13.11 -12.51
CA THR A 21 -5.35 12.92 -11.08
C THR A 21 -3.98 12.28 -11.01
N LEU A 22 -2.95 13.11 -10.81
CA LEU A 22 -1.61 12.69 -10.48
C LEU A 22 -1.85 11.73 -9.32
N ALA A 23 -1.65 10.43 -9.57
CA ALA A 23 -1.72 9.41 -8.55
C ALA A 23 -0.54 9.66 -7.61
N TRP A 24 -0.67 10.68 -6.77
CA TRP A 24 0.24 10.96 -5.68
C TRP A 24 0.20 9.74 -4.79
N ALA A 25 1.39 9.31 -4.39
CA ALA A 25 1.51 8.09 -3.65
C ALA A 25 0.70 8.21 -2.36
N GLN A 26 -0.27 7.31 -2.18
CA GLN A 26 -1.30 7.47 -1.16
C GLN A 26 -1.47 6.18 -0.38
N TRP A 27 -1.57 6.33 0.93
CA TRP A 27 -2.07 5.30 1.83
C TRP A 27 -3.60 5.28 1.80
N ASP A 28 -4.12 4.09 1.59
CA ASP A 28 -5.54 3.78 1.68
C ASP A 28 -5.74 2.75 2.80
N ILE A 29 -6.71 3.00 3.68
CA ILE A 29 -7.01 2.17 4.84
C ILE A 29 -8.48 1.81 4.77
N GLN A 30 -8.77 0.53 4.60
CA GLN A 30 -10.13 0.02 4.46
C GLN A 30 -10.43 -1.01 5.55
N HIS A 31 -11.57 -0.82 6.22
CA HIS A 31 -12.16 -1.81 7.08
C HIS A 31 -13.16 -2.63 6.29
N VAL A 32 -12.90 -3.93 6.19
CA VAL A 32 -13.83 -4.87 5.58
C VAL A 32 -14.59 -5.56 6.72
N PRO A 33 -15.90 -5.27 6.89
CA PRO A 33 -16.69 -5.91 7.92
C PRO A 33 -16.80 -7.41 7.66
N ALA A 34 -16.98 -8.20 8.73
CA ALA A 34 -17.23 -9.62 8.60
C ALA A 34 -18.49 -9.88 7.77
N THR A 35 -18.46 -10.93 6.96
CA THR A 35 -19.64 -11.47 6.26
C THR A 35 -19.93 -12.87 6.80
N PRO A 36 -21.08 -13.49 6.50
CA PRO A 36 -21.34 -14.88 6.92
C PRO A 36 -20.29 -15.90 6.43
N GLN A 37 -19.50 -15.55 5.40
CA GLN A 37 -18.48 -16.40 4.78
C GLN A 37 -17.05 -15.91 5.01
N SER A 38 -16.87 -14.73 5.60
CA SER A 38 -15.56 -14.10 5.76
C SER A 38 -15.42 -13.37 7.07
N SER A 39 -14.18 -13.31 7.48
CA SER A 39 -13.72 -12.82 8.74
C SER A 39 -13.46 -11.31 8.58
N ALA A 40 -13.73 -10.47 9.58
CA ALA A 40 -13.44 -9.03 9.47
C ALA A 40 -11.95 -8.81 9.20
N SER A 41 -11.61 -7.85 8.34
CA SER A 41 -10.21 -7.53 8.01
C SER A 41 -9.94 -6.04 7.94
N LEU A 42 -8.69 -5.69 8.21
CA LEU A 42 -8.12 -4.38 7.94
C LEU A 42 -7.17 -4.51 6.75
N GLU A 43 -7.41 -3.71 5.72
CA GLU A 43 -6.55 -3.62 4.55
C GLU A 43 -5.91 -2.23 4.51
N ILE A 44 -4.57 -2.21 4.52
CA ILE A 44 -3.77 -0.98 4.40
C ILE A 44 -2.98 -1.14 3.11
N SER A 45 -3.09 -0.20 2.20
CA SER A 45 -2.31 -0.24 0.97
C SER A 45 -1.70 1.10 0.65
N TYR A 46 -0.42 1.07 0.29
CA TYR A 46 0.24 2.19 -0.37
C TYR A 46 0.26 1.91 -1.86
N ARG A 47 -0.15 2.88 -2.66
CA ARG A 47 -0.09 2.81 -4.12
C ARG A 47 0.67 4.00 -4.68
N SER A 48 1.63 3.74 -5.54
CA SER A 48 2.27 4.74 -6.40
C SER A 48 2.13 4.33 -7.87
N SER A 49 2.69 5.11 -8.80
CA SER A 49 2.47 4.97 -10.26
C SER A 49 2.86 3.62 -10.87
N GLY A 50 3.57 2.76 -10.12
CA GLY A 50 3.94 1.43 -10.60
C GLY A 50 4.15 0.39 -9.50
N GLU A 51 3.77 0.65 -8.25
CA GLU A 51 3.94 -0.33 -7.19
C GLU A 51 2.84 -0.25 -6.14
N ARG A 52 2.66 -1.37 -5.44
CA ARG A 52 1.71 -1.49 -4.35
C ARG A 52 2.36 -2.24 -3.19
N LEU A 53 2.36 -1.63 -2.01
CA LEU A 53 2.63 -2.31 -0.75
C LEU A 53 1.27 -2.52 -0.06
N SER A 54 0.96 -3.73 0.37
CA SER A 54 -0.29 -4.01 1.09
C SER A 54 -0.03 -4.79 2.36
N ILE A 55 -0.71 -4.39 3.42
CA ILE A 55 -0.79 -5.06 4.70
C ILE A 55 -2.26 -5.45 4.88
N VAL A 56 -2.49 -6.74 5.10
CA VAL A 56 -3.84 -7.26 5.40
C VAL A 56 -3.78 -7.96 6.74
N CYS A 57 -4.65 -7.56 7.65
CA CYS A 57 -4.79 -8.18 8.96
C CYS A 57 -6.19 -8.74 9.12
N SER A 58 -6.29 -10.02 9.46
CA SER A 58 -7.56 -10.66 9.80
C SER A 58 -7.33 -11.77 10.81
N HIS A 59 -8.11 -11.78 11.90
CA HIS A 59 -8.11 -12.86 12.89
C HIS A 59 -6.71 -13.11 13.50
N GLY A 60 -5.97 -12.02 13.78
CA GLY A 60 -4.61 -12.08 14.31
C GLY A 60 -3.55 -12.57 13.32
N ILE A 61 -3.93 -12.82 12.06
CA ILE A 61 -3.01 -13.15 10.98
C ILE A 61 -2.75 -11.90 10.17
N GLY A 62 -1.49 -11.49 10.12
CA GLY A 62 -1.00 -10.45 9.24
C GLY A 62 -0.39 -11.01 7.96
N LEU A 63 -0.59 -10.31 6.86
CA LEU A 63 0.06 -10.56 5.58
C LEU A 63 0.62 -9.26 5.03
N VAL A 64 1.91 -9.26 4.69
CA VAL A 64 2.58 -8.12 4.04
C VAL A 64 2.99 -8.56 2.63
N SER A 65 2.60 -7.75 1.66
CA SER A 65 2.81 -8.02 0.24
C SER A 65 3.33 -6.80 -0.49
N PHE A 66 4.23 -7.01 -1.45
CA PHE A 66 4.73 -5.99 -2.35
C PHE A 66 4.52 -6.46 -3.80
N SER A 67 3.94 -5.59 -4.62
CA SER A 67 3.71 -5.84 -6.04
C SER A 67 4.29 -4.70 -6.87
N PRO A 68 5.41 -4.93 -7.58
CA PRO A 68 5.91 -3.97 -8.54
C PRO A 68 5.15 -4.09 -9.86
N GLY A 69 5.30 -3.07 -10.70
CA GLY A 69 4.76 -2.99 -12.05
C GLY A 69 5.53 -3.83 -13.07
N TYR A 70 6.50 -4.62 -12.61
CA TYR A 70 7.31 -5.53 -13.42
C TYR A 70 7.27 -6.95 -12.84
N ARG A 71 7.66 -7.93 -13.66
CA ARG A 71 7.79 -9.32 -13.19
C ARG A 71 9.11 -9.46 -12.43
N MET A 72 9.04 -9.91 -11.19
CA MET A 72 10.22 -10.30 -10.44
C MET A 72 10.75 -11.63 -10.96
N LEU A 73 12.07 -11.82 -10.91
CA LEU A 73 12.65 -13.10 -11.30
C LEU A 73 12.11 -14.20 -10.37
N PRO A 74 11.56 -15.30 -10.92
CA PRO A 74 11.06 -16.38 -10.10
C PRO A 74 12.22 -17.00 -9.33
N SER A 75 12.21 -16.85 -8.02
CA SER A 75 13.08 -17.57 -7.11
C SER A 75 12.28 -18.74 -6.56
N THR A 76 12.75 -19.96 -6.80
CA THR A 76 12.12 -21.20 -6.28
C THR A 76 12.30 -21.35 -4.77
N LEU A 77 13.12 -20.50 -4.16
CA LEU A 77 13.48 -20.51 -2.75
C LEU A 77 13.38 -19.06 -2.24
N LEU A 78 13.07 -18.88 -0.95
CA LEU A 78 12.93 -17.56 -0.33
C LEU A 78 14.06 -16.60 -0.73
N VAL A 79 13.71 -15.34 -0.98
CA VAL A 79 14.68 -14.28 -1.27
C VAL A 79 14.98 -13.52 0.00
N GLU A 80 16.27 -13.49 0.34
CA GLU A 80 16.77 -12.69 1.45
C GLU A 80 16.70 -11.19 1.11
N GLY A 81 16.36 -10.42 2.12
CA GLY A 81 16.25 -8.97 2.05
C GLY A 81 16.43 -8.37 3.44
N ILE A 82 16.28 -7.06 3.49
CA ILE A 82 16.33 -6.30 4.73
C ILE A 82 15.20 -5.29 4.78
N TYR A 83 14.87 -4.88 6.00
CA TYR A 83 14.09 -3.69 6.26
C TYR A 83 14.78 -2.83 7.30
N ARG A 84 14.52 -1.53 7.27
CA ARG A 84 14.96 -0.58 8.28
C ARG A 84 13.81 0.33 8.63
N VAL A 85 13.50 0.42 9.92
CA VAL A 85 12.50 1.33 10.44
C VAL A 85 13.20 2.55 11.00
N ASP A 86 12.70 3.73 10.66
CA ASP A 86 13.22 5.01 11.15
C ASP A 86 14.76 5.14 11.03
N ALA A 87 15.46 5.34 12.16
CA ALA A 87 16.92 5.46 12.22
C ALA A 87 17.61 4.19 12.78
N GLU A 88 16.88 3.08 12.90
CA GLU A 88 17.39 1.85 13.46
C GLU A 88 18.36 1.12 12.52
N PRO A 89 19.16 0.17 13.02
CA PRO A 89 19.92 -0.74 12.17
C PRO A 89 19.00 -1.59 11.25
N PRO A 90 19.45 -1.95 10.05
CA PRO A 90 18.70 -2.87 9.20
C PRO A 90 18.52 -4.24 9.84
N ARG A 91 17.34 -4.83 9.65
CA ARG A 91 16.95 -6.16 10.13
C ARG A 91 16.66 -7.09 8.94
N PRO A 92 16.96 -8.40 9.06
CA PRO A 92 16.71 -9.35 7.98
C PRO A 92 15.21 -9.57 7.74
N LEU A 93 14.84 -9.82 6.48
CA LEU A 93 13.47 -10.09 6.05
C LEU A 93 13.47 -11.03 4.85
N ARG A 94 12.68 -12.11 4.92
CA ARG A 94 12.57 -13.05 3.80
C ARG A 94 11.29 -12.85 3.00
N TRP A 95 11.43 -12.94 1.69
CA TRP A 95 10.36 -12.76 0.73
C TRP A 95 10.12 -14.04 -0.07
N ARG A 96 8.86 -14.39 -0.26
CA ARG A 96 8.42 -15.41 -1.20
C ARG A 96 7.92 -14.72 -2.45
N ILE A 97 8.58 -14.95 -3.58
CA ILE A 97 8.28 -14.28 -4.85
C ILE A 97 7.48 -15.22 -5.76
N SER A 98 6.37 -14.72 -6.30
CA SER A 98 5.56 -15.38 -7.31
C SER A 98 5.12 -14.37 -8.37
N GLY A 99 5.74 -14.41 -9.55
CA GLY A 99 5.43 -13.50 -10.64
C GLY A 99 5.75 -12.04 -10.30
N ASN A 100 4.72 -11.22 -10.13
CA ASN A 100 4.80 -9.80 -9.76
C ASN A 100 4.37 -9.54 -8.30
N LEU A 101 4.45 -10.56 -7.46
CA LEU A 101 4.07 -10.50 -6.06
C LEU A 101 5.20 -11.03 -5.20
N ALA A 102 5.59 -10.26 -4.19
CA ALA A 102 6.47 -10.68 -3.12
C ALA A 102 5.67 -10.68 -1.82
N LEU A 103 5.72 -11.77 -1.07
CA LEU A 103 5.07 -11.92 0.23
C LEU A 103 6.13 -12.06 1.31
N VAL A 104 6.01 -11.33 2.41
CA VAL A 104 6.86 -11.57 3.57
C VAL A 104 6.59 -12.98 4.10
N ALA A 105 7.65 -13.75 4.29
CA ALA A 105 7.55 -15.10 4.80
C ALA A 105 7.34 -15.11 6.32
N ALA A 106 6.51 -16.02 6.81
CA ALA A 106 6.45 -16.33 8.23
C ALA A 106 7.81 -16.91 8.71
N PRO A 107 8.24 -16.60 9.96
CA PRO A 107 7.57 -15.79 10.98
C PRO A 107 7.82 -14.27 10.88
N ASP A 108 8.60 -13.81 9.89
CA ASP A 108 9.10 -12.42 9.84
C ASP A 108 7.98 -11.37 9.74
N THR A 109 6.79 -11.78 9.26
CA THR A 109 5.62 -10.91 9.11
C THR A 109 5.17 -10.27 10.42
N GLN A 110 5.06 -11.03 11.51
CA GLN A 110 4.53 -10.48 12.78
C GLN A 110 5.52 -9.49 13.42
N ARG A 111 6.81 -9.81 13.39
CA ARG A 111 7.87 -8.88 13.81
C ARG A 111 7.82 -7.60 12.99
N LEU A 112 7.72 -7.72 11.66
CA LEU A 112 7.63 -6.56 10.78
C LEU A 112 6.42 -5.70 11.12
N LEU A 113 5.23 -6.29 11.32
CA LEU A 113 4.03 -5.52 11.66
C LEU A 113 4.16 -4.78 12.99
N SER A 114 4.73 -5.42 14.01
CA SER A 114 5.05 -4.77 15.29
C SER A 114 5.96 -3.55 15.06
N ASP A 115 7.03 -3.71 14.29
CA ASP A 115 7.99 -2.64 14.02
C ASP A 115 7.42 -1.49 13.17
N LEU A 116 6.48 -1.78 12.27
CA LEU A 116 5.83 -0.76 11.45
C LEU A 116 4.84 0.09 12.25
N THR A 117 4.33 -0.44 13.37
CA THR A 117 3.27 0.23 14.11
C THR A 117 3.85 1.35 14.96
N GLY A 118 3.46 2.59 14.65
CA GLY A 118 3.99 3.79 15.31
C GLY A 118 5.25 4.38 14.66
N ALA A 119 5.86 3.69 13.70
CA ALA A 119 7.01 4.17 12.94
C ALA A 119 6.69 5.37 12.05
N THR A 120 7.72 6.15 11.69
CA THR A 120 7.59 7.27 10.74
C THR A 120 7.96 6.89 9.32
N LYS A 121 8.86 5.92 9.14
CA LYS A 121 9.26 5.44 7.82
C LYS A 121 9.75 4.00 7.88
N VAL A 122 9.63 3.30 6.76
CA VAL A 122 10.30 2.01 6.54
C VAL A 122 11.01 2.01 5.21
N PHE A 123 12.20 1.43 5.19
CA PHE A 123 12.95 1.10 3.98
C PHE A 123 12.96 -0.42 3.79
N PHE A 124 12.75 -0.89 2.56
CA PHE A 124 12.91 -2.30 2.17
C PHE A 124 13.97 -2.43 1.08
N SER A 125 14.77 -3.49 1.16
CA SER A 125 15.71 -3.88 0.10
C SER A 125 15.71 -5.39 -0.12
N PHE A 126 15.35 -5.84 -1.32
CA PHE A 126 15.33 -7.26 -1.72
C PHE A 126 15.16 -7.39 -3.24
N ALA A 127 15.74 -8.41 -3.88
CA ALA A 127 15.46 -8.74 -5.30
C ALA A 127 15.52 -7.55 -6.30
N GLY A 128 16.41 -6.58 -6.08
CA GLY A 128 16.49 -5.36 -6.91
C GLY A 128 15.43 -4.29 -6.62
N VAL A 129 14.61 -4.48 -5.59
CA VAL A 129 13.74 -3.47 -4.98
C VAL A 129 14.53 -2.74 -3.91
N GLU A 130 14.52 -1.41 -3.96
CA GLU A 130 14.98 -0.53 -2.89
C GLU A 130 13.96 0.59 -2.74
N GLN A 131 13.15 0.55 -1.69
CA GLN A 131 12.02 1.49 -1.53
C GLN A 131 11.90 2.00 -0.12
N THR A 132 11.55 3.28 0.00
CA THR A 132 11.23 3.92 1.29
C THR A 132 9.79 4.39 1.30
N TYR A 133 9.07 4.07 2.37
CA TYR A 133 7.70 4.46 2.58
C TYR A 133 7.60 5.37 3.80
N ASP A 134 6.92 6.51 3.65
CA ASP A 134 6.52 7.36 4.78
C ASP A 134 5.29 6.74 5.45
N LEU A 135 5.42 6.38 6.73
CA LEU A 135 4.38 5.75 7.55
C LEU A 135 3.65 6.75 8.44
N THR A 136 4.04 8.03 8.42
CA THR A 136 3.42 9.09 9.24
C THR A 136 1.88 9.10 9.14
N PRO A 137 1.26 8.92 7.96
CA PRO A 137 -0.21 8.85 7.86
C PRO A 137 -0.84 7.67 8.62
N LEU A 138 -0.12 6.56 8.79
CA LEU A 138 -0.60 5.38 9.50
C LEU A 138 -0.53 5.55 11.03
N ARG A 139 0.35 6.43 11.53
CA ARG A 139 0.51 6.66 12.98
C ARG A 139 -0.78 7.09 13.66
N GLN A 140 -1.59 7.92 12.99
CA GLN A 140 -2.90 8.37 13.48
C GLN A 140 -3.92 7.21 13.64
N ARG A 141 -3.62 6.04 13.08
CA ARG A 141 -4.44 4.83 13.12
C ARG A 141 -3.72 3.66 13.80
N SER A 142 -2.62 3.91 14.53
CA SER A 142 -1.79 2.86 15.13
C SER A 142 -2.54 1.93 16.08
N GLU A 143 -3.41 2.45 16.93
CA GLU A 143 -4.24 1.64 17.85
C GLU A 143 -5.14 0.64 17.09
N LEU A 144 -5.76 1.12 16.01
CA LEU A 144 -6.63 0.33 15.17
C LEU A 144 -5.86 -0.76 14.40
N ILE A 145 -4.61 -0.47 14.01
CA ILE A 145 -3.72 -1.43 13.37
C ILE A 145 -3.27 -2.49 14.39
N HIS A 146 -2.90 -2.07 15.61
CA HIS A 146 -2.55 -2.97 16.72
C HIS A 146 -3.67 -3.99 16.99
N GLU A 147 -4.91 -3.50 17.12
CA GLU A 147 -6.08 -4.33 17.39
C GLU A 147 -6.34 -5.32 16.25
N ALA A 148 -6.38 -4.85 15.00
CA ALA A 148 -6.69 -5.70 13.85
C ALA A 148 -5.64 -6.77 13.57
N CYS A 149 -4.36 -6.44 13.79
CA CYS A 149 -3.22 -7.32 13.53
C CYS A 149 -2.84 -8.19 14.74
N ASN A 150 -3.48 -8.01 15.90
CA ASN A 150 -3.14 -8.68 17.17
C ASN A 150 -1.64 -8.55 17.50
N ILE A 151 -1.14 -7.31 17.45
CA ILE A 151 0.27 -6.99 17.73
C ILE A 151 0.39 -6.77 19.25
N GLU A 152 1.12 -7.66 19.91
CA GLU A 152 1.48 -7.59 21.34
C GLU A 152 2.57 -6.54 21.64
#